data_AF-A0A1T5EZB3-F1
#
_entry.id   AF-A0A1T5EZB3-F1
#
_cell.length_a   1.000
_cell.length_b   1.000
_cell.length_c   1.000
_cell.angle_alpha   90.00
_cell.angle_beta   90.00
_cell.angle_gamma   90.00
#
_symmetry.space_group_name_H-M   'P 1'
#
loop_
_entity.id
_entity.type
_entity.pdbx_description
1 polymer ?
#
loop_
_entity_poly.entity_id
_entity_poly.type
_entity_poly.pdbx_seq_one_letter_code
_entity_poly.pdbx_strand_id
1 'polypeptide(L)'
;MNELDYLRQMRSLNRPVTPHRDLWADIDARLGEAPAIAQPRRRRAQPWLMAAAIAGVAVLSGGVGLHLARPTGSDGMASTTQAWKPADPRLSGAAVELDAAHMELTQAMKDSPDSPALQRLLLRTERQRDRLRNFEKQAG
;
A
#
# COMPACT_ATOMS: atom_id res chain seq x y z
N MET A 1 18.97 18.61 24.11
CA MET A 1 18.94 18.74 22.64
C MET A 1 18.35 20.10 22.32
N ASN A 2 19.04 20.94 21.57
CA ASN A 2 18.59 22.30 21.28
C ASN A 2 17.62 22.31 20.08
N GLU A 3 16.67 23.25 20.03
CA GLU A 3 15.66 23.34 18.94
C GLU A 3 16.31 23.48 17.56
N LEU A 4 17.42 24.22 17.50
CA LEU A 4 18.22 24.39 16.29
C LEU A 4 18.83 23.07 15.79
N ASP A 5 19.18 22.14 16.68
CA ASP A 5 19.71 20.83 16.31
C ASP A 5 18.60 19.96 15.74
N TYR A 6 17.40 20.03 16.32
CA TYR A 6 16.21 19.34 15.82
C TYR A 6 15.84 19.81 14.41
N LEU A 7 15.80 21.12 14.17
CA LEU A 7 15.52 21.68 12.84
C LEU A 7 16.58 21.28 11.80
N ARG A 8 17.85 21.21 12.22
CA ARG A 8 18.95 20.78 11.35
C ARG A 8 18.83 19.29 11.02
N GLN A 9 18.44 18.47 11.99
CA GLN A 9 18.20 17.04 11.81
C GLN A 9 16.99 16.79 10.90
N MET A 10 15.86 17.47 11.12
CA MET A 10 14.69 17.41 10.25
C MET A 10 15.04 17.74 8.80
N ARG A 11 15.88 18.77 8.58
CA ARG A 11 16.32 19.16 7.24
C ARG A 11 17.26 18.13 6.60
N SER A 12 18.04 17.40 7.39
CA SER A 12 18.93 16.34 6.90
C SER A 12 18.17 15.08 6.47
N LEU A 13 17.02 14.80 7.09
CA LEU A 13 16.15 13.67 6.76
C LEU A 13 15.43 13.84 5.42
N ASN A 14 15.15 15.08 4.99
CA ASN A 14 14.53 15.38 3.69
C ASN A 14 15.54 15.33 2.52
N ARG A 15 16.66 14.63 2.66
CA ARG A 15 17.59 14.41 1.56
C ARG A 15 17.17 13.17 0.77
N PRO A 16 17.24 13.22 -0.57
CA PRO A 16 17.04 12.03 -1.38
C PRO A 16 18.12 11.01 -1.04
N VAL A 17 17.72 9.84 -0.53
CA VAL A 17 18.60 8.71 -0.26
C VAL A 17 18.50 7.77 -1.45
N THR A 18 19.60 7.59 -2.17
CA THR A 18 19.68 6.55 -3.20
C THR A 18 19.98 5.20 -2.53
N PRO A 19 19.16 4.17 -2.76
CA PRO A 19 19.43 2.85 -2.20
C PRO A 19 20.75 2.30 -2.74
N HIS A 20 21.56 1.70 -1.87
CA HIS A 20 22.91 1.20 -2.20
C HIS A 20 22.89 0.01 -3.19
N ARG A 21 21.72 -0.62 -3.37
CA ARG A 21 21.48 -1.73 -4.28
C ARG A 21 20.16 -1.50 -5.00
N ASP A 22 20.05 -2.00 -6.21
CA ASP A 22 18.80 -2.05 -6.95
C ASP A 22 17.76 -2.92 -6.20
N LEU A 23 16.77 -2.26 -5.60
CA LEU A 23 15.68 -2.92 -4.88
C LEU A 23 14.58 -3.40 -5.83
N TRP A 24 14.50 -2.87 -7.04
CA TRP A 24 13.45 -3.23 -7.99
C TRP A 24 13.61 -4.67 -8.46
N ALA A 25 14.84 -5.09 -8.76
CA ALA A 25 15.12 -6.48 -9.11
C ALA A 25 14.68 -7.47 -8.00
N ASP A 26 14.91 -7.12 -6.73
CA ASP A 26 14.54 -7.98 -5.59
C ASP A 26 13.02 -8.02 -5.35
N ILE A 27 12.34 -6.89 -5.54
CA ILE A 27 10.89 -6.79 -5.45
C ILE A 27 10.22 -7.60 -6.58
N ASP A 28 10.73 -7.49 -7.81
CA ASP A 28 10.20 -8.21 -8.98
C ASP A 28 10.39 -9.73 -8.81
N ALA A 29 11.54 -10.15 -8.29
CA ALA A 29 11.78 -11.55 -7.92
C ALA A 29 10.76 -12.07 -6.90
N ARG A 30 10.46 -11.29 -5.84
CA ARG A 30 9.48 -11.68 -4.81
C ARG A 30 8.04 -11.66 -5.30
N LEU A 31 7.70 -10.79 -6.25
CA LEU A 31 6.37 -10.72 -6.85
C LEU A 31 6.14 -11.87 -7.84
N GLY A 32 7.19 -12.34 -8.51
CA GLY A 32 7.14 -13.50 -9.40
C GLY A 32 7.10 -14.84 -8.66
N GLU A 33 7.56 -14.87 -7.41
CA GLU A 33 7.50 -16.05 -6.57
C GLU A 33 6.09 -16.21 -6.00
N ALA A 34 5.38 -17.27 -6.41
CA ALA A 34 4.14 -17.68 -5.75
C ALA A 34 4.41 -17.85 -4.25
N PRO A 35 3.47 -17.53 -3.33
CA PRO A 35 3.75 -17.49 -1.90
C PRO A 35 4.18 -18.87 -1.38
N ALA A 36 5.49 -19.10 -1.39
CA ALA A 36 6.09 -20.20 -0.69
C ALA A 36 6.05 -19.80 0.79
N ILE A 37 5.34 -20.59 1.59
CA ILE A 37 5.32 -20.46 3.04
C ILE A 37 6.78 -20.56 3.51
N ALA A 38 7.41 -19.41 3.73
CA ALA A 38 8.78 -19.34 4.18
C ALA A 38 8.85 -20.01 5.56
N GLN A 39 9.41 -21.21 5.61
CA GLN A 39 9.65 -21.85 6.90
C GLN A 39 10.64 -20.98 7.68
N PRO A 40 10.29 -20.53 8.90
CA PRO A 40 11.19 -19.72 9.69
C PRO A 40 12.44 -20.54 9.98
N ARG A 41 13.58 -20.11 9.42
CA ARG A 41 14.90 -20.63 9.78
C ARG A 41 15.08 -20.37 11.27
N ARG A 42 14.88 -21.42 12.08
CA ARG A 42 14.96 -21.40 13.54
C ARG A 42 16.37 -20.98 13.96
N ARG A 43 16.59 -19.67 14.15
CA ARG A 43 17.76 -19.17 14.87
C ARG A 43 17.50 -19.42 16.35
N ARG A 44 18.36 -20.27 16.92
CA ARG A 44 18.27 -20.81 18.27
C ARG A 44 18.39 -19.68 19.30
N ALA A 45 17.32 -19.50 20.06
CA ALA A 45 17.21 -18.97 21.42
C ALA A 45 17.97 -17.67 21.76
N GLN A 46 17.20 -16.60 22.02
CA GLN A 46 17.54 -15.63 23.06
C GLN A 46 16.26 -15.23 23.82
N PRO A 47 16.05 -15.75 25.04
CA PRO A 47 14.75 -15.69 25.75
C PRO A 47 14.38 -14.31 26.32
N TRP A 48 15.17 -13.27 26.06
CA TRP A 48 14.94 -11.93 26.61
C TRP A 48 13.99 -11.05 25.79
N LEU A 49 13.54 -11.50 24.61
CA LEU A 49 12.65 -10.73 23.72
C LEU A 49 11.15 -10.95 23.99
N MET A 50 10.78 -11.83 24.92
CA MET A 50 9.36 -12.13 25.20
C MET A 50 8.61 -10.96 25.86
N ALA A 51 9.29 -10.12 26.64
CA ALA A 51 8.65 -8.95 27.26
C ALA A 51 8.35 -7.82 26.25
N ALA A 52 9.20 -7.64 25.24
CA ALA A 52 9.02 -6.61 24.21
C ALA A 52 7.89 -6.95 23.21
N ALA A 53 7.63 -8.25 22.99
CA ALA A 53 6.58 -8.70 22.06
C ALA A 53 5.16 -8.34 22.55
N ILE A 54 4.90 -8.41 23.86
CA ILE A 54 3.57 -8.16 24.42
C ILE A 54 3.22 -6.66 24.39
N ALA A 55 4.19 -5.78 24.69
CA ALA A 55 4.02 -4.34 24.54
C ALA A 55 3.82 -3.92 23.07
N GLY A 56 4.50 -4.59 22.14
CA GLY A 56 4.35 -4.33 20.70
C GLY A 56 2.95 -4.66 20.16
N VAL A 57 2.35 -5.79 20.56
CA VAL A 57 1.01 -6.19 20.08
C VAL A 57 -0.09 -5.27 20.61
N ALA A 58 0.02 -4.75 21.83
CA ALA A 58 -0.93 -3.79 22.38
C ALA A 58 -0.90 -2.42 21.65
N VAL A 59 0.29 -1.96 21.26
CA VAL A 59 0.45 -0.70 20.50
C VAL A 59 0.00 -0.86 19.04
N LEU A 60 0.27 -2.02 18.41
CA LEU A 60 -0.14 -2.30 17.03
C LEU A 60 -1.66 -2.52 16.88
N SER A 61 -2.32 -3.14 17.86
CA SER A 61 -3.79 -3.30 17.83
C SER A 61 -4.54 -2.01 18.21
N GLY A 62 -3.99 -1.19 19.12
CA GLY A 62 -4.57 0.12 19.46
C GLY A 62 -4.39 1.18 18.38
N GLY A 63 -3.24 1.19 17.69
CA GLY A 63 -2.93 2.17 16.65
C GLY A 63 -3.76 1.99 15.37
N VAL A 64 -3.92 0.75 14.90
CA VAL A 64 -4.65 0.46 13.66
C VAL A 64 -6.17 0.68 13.82
N GLY A 65 -6.73 0.36 14.99
CA GLY A 65 -8.15 0.61 15.28
C GLY A 65 -8.51 2.10 15.36
N LEU A 66 -7.61 2.94 15.88
CA LEU A 66 -7.81 4.39 15.96
C LEU A 66 -7.56 5.10 14.63
N HIS A 67 -6.74 4.53 13.74
CA HIS A 67 -6.55 5.06 12.38
C HIS A 67 -7.74 4.77 11.45
N LEU A 68 -8.50 3.70 11.66
CA LEU A 68 -9.77 3.46 10.94
C LEU A 68 -10.91 4.35 11.44
N ALA A 69 -10.85 4.80 12.70
CA ALA A 69 -11.88 5.63 13.33
C ALA A 69 -11.66 7.14 13.17
N ARG A 70 -10.53 7.57 12.58
CA ARG A 70 -10.31 8.99 12.26
C ARG A 70 -10.71 9.22 10.80
N PRO A 71 -11.87 9.83 10.52
CA PRO A 71 -12.12 10.37 9.19
C PRO A 71 -11.19 11.57 9.03
N THR A 72 -9.96 11.34 8.60
CA THR A 72 -9.13 12.40 8.05
C THR A 72 -9.77 12.78 6.73
N GLY A 73 -10.46 13.92 6.73
CA GLY A 73 -10.99 14.54 5.53
C GLY A 73 -9.91 14.63 4.48
N SER A 74 -10.02 13.79 3.46
CA SER A 74 -9.39 13.95 2.17
C SER A 74 -10.26 14.90 1.36
N ASP A 75 -10.23 16.18 1.71
CA ASP A 75 -10.54 17.23 0.74
C ASP A 75 -9.38 17.26 -0.26
N GLY A 76 -9.54 16.50 -1.34
CA GLY A 76 -8.52 16.32 -2.36
C GLY A 76 -9.05 15.50 -3.52
N MET A 77 -9.81 16.18 -4.39
CA MET A 77 -10.28 15.71 -5.69
C MET A 77 -11.44 14.69 -5.66
N ALA A 78 -12.60 15.16 -5.23
CA ALA A 78 -13.86 14.78 -5.87
C ALA A 78 -13.85 15.31 -7.32
N SER A 79 -13.09 14.64 -8.21
CA SER A 79 -13.34 14.75 -9.64
C SER A 79 -14.50 13.83 -9.96
N THR A 80 -15.59 14.43 -10.41
CA THR A 80 -16.83 13.81 -10.88
C THR A 80 -16.60 13.03 -12.18
N THR A 81 -15.63 12.12 -12.20
CA THR A 81 -15.65 10.98 -13.12
C THR A 81 -16.45 9.93 -12.39
N GLN A 82 -17.56 9.51 -12.99
CA GLN A 82 -18.55 8.64 -12.38
C GLN A 82 -17.89 7.34 -11.89
N ALA A 83 -17.51 7.33 -10.60
CA ALA A 83 -16.93 6.19 -9.92
C ALA A 83 -17.92 5.03 -10.05
N TRP A 84 -17.50 3.98 -10.75
CA TRP A 84 -18.36 2.82 -10.94
C TRP A 84 -18.64 2.20 -9.57
N LYS A 85 -19.91 2.22 -9.16
CA LYS A 85 -20.38 1.72 -7.87
C LYS A 85 -21.11 0.39 -8.07
N PRO A 86 -20.60 -0.73 -7.54
CA PRO A 86 -21.27 -2.02 -7.64
C PRO A 86 -22.63 -2.00 -6.93
N ALA A 87 -23.59 -2.75 -7.45
CA ALA A 87 -24.89 -3.00 -6.83
C ALA A 87 -24.78 -3.90 -5.60
N ASP A 88 -23.84 -4.85 -5.59
CA ASP A 88 -23.56 -5.68 -4.41
C ASP A 88 -22.76 -4.87 -3.36
N PRO A 89 -23.32 -4.62 -2.15
CA PRO A 89 -22.64 -3.88 -1.09
C PRO A 89 -21.34 -4.54 -0.65
N ARG A 90 -21.18 -5.86 -0.83
CA ARG A 90 -19.96 -6.60 -0.44
C ARG A 90 -18.76 -6.25 -1.33
N LEU A 91 -19.01 -5.82 -2.57
CA LEU A 91 -17.98 -5.43 -3.53
C LEU A 91 -17.67 -3.93 -3.50
N SER A 92 -18.47 -3.14 -2.77
CA SER A 92 -18.36 -1.68 -2.76
C SER A 92 -17.00 -1.16 -2.28
N GLY A 93 -16.45 -1.73 -1.20
CA GLY A 93 -15.13 -1.33 -0.68
C GLY A 93 -14.00 -1.61 -1.67
N ALA A 94 -13.98 -2.82 -2.24
CA ALA A 94 -13.00 -3.19 -3.25
C ALA A 94 -13.07 -2.31 -4.50
N ALA A 95 -14.28 -1.93 -4.93
CA ALA A 95 -14.46 -1.04 -6.07
C ALA A 95 -13.90 0.37 -5.81
N VAL A 96 -14.13 0.93 -4.61
CA VAL A 96 -13.58 2.24 -4.22
C VAL A 96 -12.05 2.22 -4.20
N GLU A 97 -11.45 1.17 -3.61
CA GLU A 97 -9.99 1.02 -3.56
C GLU A 97 -9.36 0.86 -4.95
N LEU A 98 -9.97 0.04 -5.82
CA LEU A 98 -9.53 -0.14 -7.21
C LEU A 98 -9.62 1.14 -8.03
N ASP A 99 -10.62 1.99 -7.76
CA ASP A 99 -10.79 3.27 -8.45
C ASP A 99 -9.73 4.28 -8.01
N ALA A 100 -9.45 4.36 -6.70
CA ALA A 100 -8.37 5.18 -6.16
C ALA A 100 -7.00 4.75 -6.73
N ALA A 101 -6.70 3.44 -6.71
CA ALA A 101 -5.46 2.90 -7.27
C ALA A 101 -5.31 3.21 -8.77
N HIS A 102 -6.41 3.13 -9.53
CA HIS A 102 -6.39 3.49 -10.95
C HIS A 102 -6.09 4.99 -11.16
N MET A 103 -6.67 5.87 -10.34
CA MET A 103 -6.39 7.30 -10.39
C MET A 103 -4.92 7.62 -10.09
N GLU A 104 -4.37 7.00 -9.05
CA GLU A 104 -2.95 7.14 -8.68
C GLU A 104 -2.02 6.62 -9.79
N LEU A 105 -2.31 5.46 -10.38
CA LEU A 105 -1.51 4.92 -11.49
C LEU A 105 -1.58 5.80 -12.73
N THR A 106 -2.76 6.35 -13.05
CA THR A 106 -2.93 7.28 -14.17
C THR A 106 -2.15 8.57 -13.91
N GLN A 107 -2.13 9.06 -12.67
CA GLN A 107 -1.35 10.23 -12.29
C GLN A 107 0.16 9.94 -12.38
N ALA A 108 0.64 8.83 -11.80
CA ALA A 108 2.03 8.41 -11.89
C ALA A 108 2.50 8.19 -13.33
N MET A 109 1.60 7.74 -14.22
CA MET A 109 1.90 7.58 -15.64
C MET A 109 2.07 8.91 -16.37
N LYS A 110 1.44 10.01 -15.92
CA LYS A 110 1.74 11.35 -16.44
C LYS A 110 3.13 11.81 -16.05
N ASP A 111 3.56 11.48 -14.83
CA ASP A 111 4.88 11.85 -14.31
C ASP A 111 6.01 10.99 -14.91
N SER A 112 5.70 9.77 -15.35
CA SER A 112 6.67 8.81 -15.92
C SER A 112 6.03 7.96 -17.04
N PRO A 113 5.83 8.53 -18.24
CA PRO A 113 5.10 7.88 -19.33
C PRO A 113 5.79 6.63 -19.89
N ASP A 114 7.13 6.60 -19.85
CA ASP A 114 7.93 5.54 -20.46
C ASP A 114 8.19 4.35 -19.52
N SER A 115 7.52 4.29 -18.36
CA SER A 115 7.70 3.19 -17.41
C SER A 115 6.90 1.95 -17.80
N PRO A 116 7.55 0.85 -18.25
CA PRO A 116 6.85 -0.37 -18.64
C PRO A 116 6.19 -1.07 -17.44
N ALA A 117 6.71 -0.85 -16.22
CA ALA A 117 6.15 -1.43 -15.00
C ALA A 117 4.79 -0.80 -14.66
N LEU A 118 4.67 0.53 -14.74
CA LEU A 118 3.41 1.24 -14.51
C LEU A 118 2.35 0.83 -15.55
N GLN A 119 2.74 0.68 -16.81
CA GLN A 119 1.83 0.21 -17.87
C GLN A 119 1.30 -1.21 -17.59
N ARG A 120 2.18 -2.14 -17.18
CA ARG A 120 1.76 -3.51 -16.79
C ARG A 120 0.84 -3.49 -15.58
N LEU A 121 1.14 -2.64 -14.59
CA LEU A 121 0.35 -2.52 -13.38
C LEU A 121 -1.03 -1.94 -13.68
N LEU A 122 -1.12 -0.89 -14.51
CA LEU A 122 -2.38 -0.32 -14.98
C LEU A 122 -3.24 -1.37 -15.70
N LEU A 123 -2.66 -2.12 -16.64
CA LEU A 123 -3.36 -3.20 -17.35
C LEU A 123 -3.86 -4.29 -16.39
N ARG A 124 -3.12 -4.59 -15.32
CA ARG A 124 -3.54 -5.56 -14.30
C ARG A 124 -4.71 -5.03 -13.49
N THR A 125 -4.67 -3.76 -13.07
CA THR A 125 -5.75 -3.08 -12.34
C THR A 125 -7.03 -3.05 -13.15
N GLU A 126 -6.95 -2.74 -14.45
CA GLU A 126 -8.10 -2.78 -15.37
C GLU A 126 -8.72 -4.18 -15.45
N ARG A 127 -7.89 -5.22 -15.62
CA ARG A 127 -8.38 -6.61 -15.60
C ARG A 127 -9.05 -6.98 -14.28
N GLN A 128 -8.58 -6.43 -13.15
CA GLN A 128 -9.22 -6.66 -11.85
C GLN A 128 -10.59 -5.97 -11.76
N ARG A 129 -10.72 -4.74 -12.27
CA ARG A 129 -12.01 -4.04 -12.37
C ARG A 129 -13.00 -4.82 -13.23
N ASP A 130 -12.56 -5.33 -14.37
CA ASP A 130 -13.41 -6.15 -15.24
C ASP A 130 -13.84 -7.47 -14.60
N ARG A 131 -12.94 -8.13 -13.86
CA ARG A 131 -13.33 -9.32 -13.07
C ARG A 131 -14.37 -8.97 -12.02
N LEU A 132 -14.20 -7.86 -11.29
CA LEU A 132 -15.15 -7.43 -10.28
C LEU A 132 -16.54 -7.16 -10.89
N ARG A 133 -16.59 -6.51 -12.06
CA ARG A 133 -17.82 -6.32 -12.86
C ARG A 133 -18.46 -7.64 -13.28
N ASN A 134 -17.66 -8.62 -13.68
CA ASN A 134 -18.18 -9.92 -14.06
C ASN A 134 -18.74 -10.71 -12.87
N PHE A 135 -18.11 -10.58 -11.69
CA PHE A 135 -18.65 -11.15 -10.45
C PHE A 135 -19.98 -10.49 -10.07
N GLU A 136 -20.11 -9.17 -10.20
CA GLU A 136 -21.37 -8.46 -9.97
C GLU A 136 -22.49 -8.99 -10.87
N LYS A 137 -22.23 -9.17 -12.17
CA LYS A 137 -23.20 -9.73 -13.13
C LYS A 137 -23.65 -11.16 -12.80
N GLN A 138 -22.85 -11.92 -12.05
CA GLN A 138 -23.17 -13.29 -11.64
C GLN A 138 -23.88 -13.34 -10.28
N ALA A 139 -23.75 -12.29 -9.47
CA ALA A 139 -24.29 -12.22 -8.11
C ALA A 139 -25.64 -11.49 -8.02
N GLY A 140 -26.04 -10.76 -9.07
CA GLY A 140 -27.38 -10.16 -9.23
C GLY A 140 -28.32 -11.02 -10.05
#